data_AF-A0A8C2P2H9-F1
#
_entry.id   AF-A0A8C2P2H9-F1
#
_cell.length_a   1.000
_cell.length_b   1.000
_cell.length_c   1.000
_cell.angle_alpha   90.00
_cell.angle_beta   90.00
_cell.angle_gamma   90.00
#
_symmetry.space_group_name_H-M   'P 1'
#
loop_
_entity.id
_entity.type
_entity.pdbx_description
1 polymer ?
#
loop_
_entity_poly.entity_id
_entity_poly.type
_entity_poly.pdbx_seq_one_letter_code
_entity_poly.pdbx_strand_id
1 'polypeptide(L)'
;SEISQRYPLSPRQVRITFSLVKRTELNERPGVSETPLPPRIQQLATPRRDLLAKEEAYKRLNAELEAKTADLVRQAEEVIRDQQEVRSKSVSAQIKSYEDKDDYSFRRPLSEGTVYLHSETKPKTKNVDPINKVQNKLHSASKGRKSNSSTKLKYSHVWTASDVAIPEDFSDFSLAKTISKIEGQLEEEGLPDCINDDIFSGVSEDIGTEAQIRFLKAKLRVVQEELDNVVCEYKKMEDEIQGLKSQLKNFEEDCVRQQRTITLQQSQTEKFKTLFEEANKKCDGLQQQLSSVERELENKTRLQKQAVASQSAMEVRLNRALEEAEKYKLELSKLRQNNKVWKNGIVLLVITFRNFLFYATLKSNSFYFFNINLFILIGS
;
A
#
# COMPACT_ATOMS: atom_id res chain seq x y z
N SER A 1 48.69 10.86 4.92
CA SER A 1 47.57 9.98 5.29
C SER A 1 46.76 10.72 6.34
N GLU A 2 45.53 11.18 6.13
CA GLU A 2 44.39 10.55 5.44
C GLU A 2 43.64 11.55 4.56
N ILE A 3 43.16 11.05 3.43
CA ILE A 3 42.45 11.80 2.40
C ILE A 3 40.96 11.82 2.78
N SER A 4 40.47 13.05 2.97
CA SER A 4 39.07 13.45 2.95
C SER A 4 38.39 12.96 1.66
N GLN A 5 37.46 12.01 1.76
CA GLN A 5 36.49 11.71 0.71
C GLN A 5 35.13 12.26 1.15
N ARG A 6 34.88 13.53 0.82
CA ARG A 6 33.53 14.10 0.80
C ARG A 6 32.83 13.65 -0.48
N TYR A 7 31.77 12.86 -0.34
CA TYR A 7 30.84 12.57 -1.43
C TYR A 7 30.11 13.86 -1.85
N PRO A 8 29.91 14.13 -3.16
CA PRO A 8 29.17 15.30 -3.61
C PRO A 8 27.67 15.12 -3.30
N LEU A 9 27.13 16.02 -2.49
CA LEU A 9 25.70 16.10 -2.20
C LEU A 9 24.92 16.44 -3.47
N SER A 10 23.82 15.72 -3.71
CA SER A 10 22.87 15.98 -4.80
C SER A 10 22.33 17.42 -4.76
N PRO A 11 22.09 18.07 -5.93
CA PRO A 11 21.58 19.46 -6.00
C PRO A 11 20.29 19.70 -5.20
N ARG A 12 19.50 18.65 -4.95
CA ARG A 12 18.29 18.72 -4.12
C ARG A 12 18.61 18.82 -2.62
N GLN A 13 19.68 18.18 -2.15
CA GLN A 13 20.08 18.24 -0.75
C GLN A 13 20.72 19.58 -0.38
N VAL A 14 21.48 20.20 -1.29
CA VAL A 14 22.08 21.53 -1.10
C VAL A 14 21.01 22.62 -0.96
N ARG A 15 19.88 22.50 -1.68
CA ARG A 15 18.77 23.46 -1.56
C ARG A 15 18.06 23.37 -0.20
N ILE A 16 17.91 22.17 0.33
CA ILE A 16 17.22 21.94 1.61
C ILE A 16 18.07 22.45 2.77
N THR A 17 19.39 22.17 2.76
CA THR A 17 20.30 22.66 3.80
C THR A 17 20.44 24.19 3.79
N PHE A 18 20.52 24.83 2.62
CA PHE A 18 20.53 26.30 2.55
C PHE A 18 19.20 26.94 3.02
N SER A 19 18.07 26.26 2.81
CA SER A 19 16.77 26.76 3.27
C SER A 19 16.55 26.60 4.78
N LEU A 20 17.16 25.57 5.40
CA LEU A 20 17.15 25.39 6.86
C LEU A 20 18.05 26.40 7.55
N VAL A 21 19.27 26.63 7.03
CA VAL A 21 20.23 27.60 7.62
C VAL A 21 19.70 29.03 7.55
N LYS A 22 19.02 29.42 6.45
CA LYS A 22 18.38 30.75 6.36
C LYS A 22 17.16 30.93 7.27
N ARG A 23 16.52 29.85 7.73
CA ARG A 23 15.41 29.93 8.69
C ARG A 23 15.89 30.04 10.13
N THR A 24 17.09 29.56 10.44
CA THR A 24 17.67 29.66 11.79
C THR A 24 18.36 31.00 12.05
N GLU A 25 18.79 31.74 11.03
CA GLU A 25 19.49 33.04 11.19
C GLU A 25 18.56 34.26 11.33
N LEU A 26 17.24 34.12 11.22
CA LEU A 26 16.30 35.26 11.28
C LEU A 26 15.57 35.42 12.62
N ASN A 27 16.00 34.74 13.68
CA ASN A 27 15.31 34.79 14.98
C ASN A 27 16.12 35.38 16.15
N GLU A 28 17.15 36.17 15.87
CA GLU A 28 17.79 36.99 16.91
C GLU A 28 17.67 38.48 16.57
N ARG A 29 16.89 39.22 17.38
CA ARG A 29 17.03 40.66 17.54
C ARG A 29 17.20 41.02 19.02
N PRO A 30 17.94 42.10 19.32
CA PRO A 30 18.52 42.34 20.64
C PRO A 30 17.56 43.10 21.57
N GLY A 31 17.66 42.83 22.87
CA GLY A 31 16.92 43.51 23.93
C GLY A 31 17.39 44.94 24.22
N VAL A 32 16.45 45.77 24.67
CA VAL A 32 16.69 47.08 25.30
C VAL A 32 15.73 47.22 26.49
N SER A 33 16.24 47.80 27.58
CA SER A 33 15.73 47.77 28.95
C SER A 33 14.78 48.93 29.35
N GLU A 34 13.88 48.60 30.30
CA GLU A 34 13.29 49.38 31.43
C GLU A 34 12.48 50.69 31.24
N THR A 35 11.20 50.70 31.67
CA THR A 35 10.71 51.24 32.98
C THR A 35 9.18 50.96 33.20
N PRO A 36 8.65 50.90 34.45
CA PRO A 36 7.35 50.27 34.77
C PRO A 36 6.22 51.22 35.22
N LEU A 37 4.97 50.91 34.85
CA LEU A 37 3.73 51.53 35.39
C LEU A 37 2.53 50.52 35.35
N PRO A 38 1.44 50.73 36.13
CA PRO A 38 0.96 49.87 37.23
C PRO A 38 -0.13 48.84 36.85
N PRO A 39 -0.55 47.93 37.78
CA PRO A 39 -1.33 46.75 37.43
C PRO A 39 -2.83 47.04 37.42
N ARG A 40 -3.51 46.69 36.32
CA ARG A 40 -4.97 46.67 36.26
C ARG A 40 -5.47 45.36 35.64
N ILE A 41 -5.99 44.53 36.55
CA ILE A 41 -7.08 43.56 36.38
C ILE A 41 -6.78 42.36 35.47
N GLN A 42 -6.51 41.25 36.16
CA GLN A 42 -6.52 39.88 35.66
C GLN A 42 -7.90 39.56 35.09
N GLN A 43 -8.01 39.27 33.79
CA GLN A 43 -8.97 38.32 33.19
C GLN A 43 -8.84 38.33 31.65
N LEU A 44 -7.68 37.96 31.09
CA LEU A 44 -7.60 37.54 29.67
C LEU A 44 -6.31 36.76 29.33
N ALA A 45 -5.77 36.00 30.28
CA ALA A 45 -4.48 35.32 30.09
C ALA A 45 -4.61 33.79 30.00
N THR A 46 -5.84 33.27 30.02
CA THR A 46 -6.16 31.84 29.96
C THR A 46 -6.24 31.27 28.53
N PRO A 47 -6.83 31.93 27.50
CA PRO A 47 -6.98 31.29 26.18
C PRO A 47 -5.67 31.11 25.43
N ARG A 48 -4.75 32.09 25.55
CA ARG A 48 -3.43 32.04 24.89
C ARG A 48 -2.50 30.98 25.46
N ARG A 49 -2.53 30.77 26.78
CA ARG A 49 -1.70 29.74 27.43
C ARG A 49 -2.22 28.34 27.11
N ASP A 50 -3.53 28.19 27.00
CA ASP A 50 -4.18 26.92 26.64
C ASP A 50 -3.91 26.55 25.17
N LEU A 51 -3.94 27.53 24.25
CA LEU A 51 -3.52 27.33 22.86
C LEU A 51 -2.04 26.96 22.73
N LEU A 52 -1.16 27.59 23.52
CA LEU A 52 0.28 27.27 23.52
C LEU A 52 0.54 25.85 24.03
N ALA A 53 -0.15 25.43 25.10
CA ALA A 53 -0.06 24.08 25.65
C ALA A 53 -0.56 23.03 24.64
N LYS A 54 -1.64 23.34 23.91
CA LYS A 54 -2.17 22.48 22.85
C LYS A 54 -1.21 22.37 21.67
N GLU A 55 -0.57 23.46 21.26
CA GLU A 55 0.48 23.45 20.23
C GLU A 55 1.67 22.56 20.63
N GLU A 56 2.11 22.65 21.89
CA GLU A 56 3.22 21.85 22.39
C GLU A 56 2.85 20.35 22.46
N ALA A 57 1.62 20.02 22.85
CA ALA A 57 1.11 18.65 22.81
C ALA A 57 1.06 18.10 21.38
N TYR A 58 0.62 18.89 20.40
CA TYR A 58 0.65 18.49 18.98
C TYR A 58 2.08 18.28 18.49
N LYS A 59 3.02 19.14 18.87
CA LYS A 59 4.44 18.95 18.52
C LYS A 59 5.01 17.65 19.09
N ARG A 60 4.70 17.31 20.35
CA ARG A 60 5.09 16.03 20.96
C ARG A 60 4.49 14.83 20.23
N LEU A 61 3.18 14.87 19.95
CA LEU A 61 2.49 13.81 19.22
C LEU A 61 3.05 13.65 17.80
N ASN A 62 3.35 14.75 17.12
CA ASN A 62 3.91 14.71 15.77
C ASN A 62 5.33 14.11 15.77
N ALA A 63 6.16 14.44 16.77
CA ALA A 63 7.47 13.83 16.96
C ALA A 63 7.36 12.32 17.24
N GLU A 64 6.38 11.89 18.03
CA GLU A 64 6.13 10.47 18.29
C GLU A 64 5.67 9.73 17.02
N LEU A 65 4.79 10.36 16.22
CA LEU A 65 4.35 9.81 14.93
C LEU A 65 5.51 9.71 13.94
N GLU A 66 6.38 10.72 13.88
CA GLU A 66 7.59 10.68 13.06
C GLU A 66 8.55 9.57 13.52
N ALA A 67 8.74 9.39 14.83
CA ALA A 67 9.55 8.31 15.38
C ALA A 67 8.98 6.92 15.05
N LYS A 68 7.67 6.72 15.22
CA LYS A 68 6.98 5.47 14.85
C LYS A 68 7.06 5.19 13.35
N THR A 69 6.97 6.23 12.53
CA THR A 69 7.12 6.12 11.07
C THR A 69 8.54 5.72 10.70
N ALA A 70 9.56 6.32 11.34
CA ALA A 70 10.95 5.97 11.14
C ALA A 70 11.25 4.52 11.54
N ASP A 71 10.70 4.06 12.66
CA ASP A 71 10.85 2.66 13.10
C ASP A 71 10.16 1.66 12.16
N LEU A 72 8.96 1.98 11.68
CA LEU A 72 8.25 1.14 10.71
C LEU A 72 9.01 1.05 9.38
N VAL A 73 9.55 2.18 8.89
CA VAL A 73 10.40 2.21 7.70
C VAL A 73 11.67 1.38 7.91
N ARG A 74 12.32 1.52 9.07
CA ARG A 74 13.52 0.73 9.41
C ARG A 74 13.23 -0.78 9.44
N GLN A 75 12.09 -1.19 10.00
CA GLN A 75 11.67 -2.60 9.99
C GLN A 75 11.40 -3.09 8.56
N ALA A 76 10.72 -2.29 7.73
CA ALA A 76 10.49 -2.64 6.33
C ALA A 76 11.81 -2.78 5.55
N GLU A 77 12.76 -1.87 5.76
CA GLU A 77 14.08 -1.94 5.16
C GLU A 77 14.87 -3.18 5.63
N GLU A 78 14.77 -3.55 6.90
CA GLU A 78 15.40 -4.76 7.45
C GLU A 78 14.83 -6.03 6.81
N VAL A 79 13.51 -6.16 6.70
CA VAL A 79 12.86 -7.28 6.01
C VAL A 79 13.30 -7.38 4.54
N ILE A 80 13.42 -6.24 3.85
CA ILE A 80 13.90 -6.20 2.46
C ILE A 80 15.37 -6.65 2.38
N ARG A 81 16.22 -6.20 3.30
CA ARG A 81 17.63 -6.62 3.36
C ARG A 81 17.77 -8.12 3.63
N ASP A 82 17.04 -8.64 4.61
CA ASP A 82 17.06 -10.06 4.97
C ASP A 82 16.60 -10.94 3.80
N GLN A 83 15.51 -10.54 3.13
CA GLN A 83 15.02 -11.24 1.95
C GLN A 83 16.05 -11.22 0.81
N GLN A 84 16.71 -10.08 0.59
CA GLN A 84 17.75 -9.95 -0.43
C GLN A 84 19.01 -10.76 -0.06
N GLU A 85 19.38 -10.85 1.21
CA GLU A 85 20.52 -11.65 1.69
C GLU A 85 20.25 -13.15 1.52
N VAL A 86 19.04 -13.63 1.87
CA VAL A 86 18.62 -15.02 1.63
C VAL A 86 18.64 -15.34 0.14
N ARG A 87 18.14 -14.43 -0.70
CA ARG A 87 18.17 -14.58 -2.16
C ARG A 87 19.61 -14.61 -2.68
N SER A 88 20.50 -13.76 -2.18
CA SER A 88 21.91 -13.71 -2.57
C SER A 88 22.68 -14.97 -2.15
N LYS A 89 22.41 -15.51 -0.95
CA LYS A 89 23.00 -16.77 -0.45
C LYS A 89 22.52 -17.97 -1.27
N SER A 90 21.23 -18.02 -1.64
CA SER A 90 20.69 -19.09 -2.50
C SER A 90 21.29 -19.08 -3.92
N VAL A 91 21.52 -17.89 -4.49
CA VAL A 91 22.16 -17.73 -5.81
C VAL A 91 23.66 -18.02 -5.73
N SER A 92 24.35 -17.66 -4.64
CA SER A 92 25.78 -17.96 -4.44
C SER A 92 26.05 -19.46 -4.24
N ALA A 93 25.16 -20.17 -3.55
CA ALA A 93 25.23 -21.64 -3.43
C ALA A 93 25.02 -22.34 -4.78
N GLN A 94 24.20 -21.76 -5.68
CA GLN A 94 23.94 -22.31 -7.02
C GLN A 94 25.07 -22.04 -8.02
N ILE A 95 25.83 -20.95 -7.85
CA ILE A 95 26.98 -20.63 -8.71
C ILE A 95 28.25 -21.42 -8.31
N LYS A 96 28.38 -21.86 -7.04
CA LYS A 96 29.50 -22.69 -6.58
C LYS A 96 29.42 -24.18 -6.96
N SER A 97 28.35 -24.65 -7.60
CA SER A 97 28.20 -26.07 -7.97
C SER A 97 28.56 -26.39 -9.44
N TYR A 98 29.15 -25.45 -10.18
CA TYR A 98 29.47 -25.60 -11.61
C TYR A 98 30.92 -25.22 -11.97
N GLU A 99 31.87 -25.48 -11.08
CA GLU A 99 33.30 -25.51 -11.42
C GLU A 99 33.91 -26.85 -10.98
N ASP A 100 33.47 -27.97 -11.57
CA ASP A 100 34.31 -29.15 -11.69
C ASP A 100 33.78 -30.08 -12.80
N LYS A 101 34.72 -30.55 -13.64
CA LYS A 101 34.62 -31.62 -14.66
C LYS A 101 34.13 -31.26 -16.08
N ASP A 102 35.11 -31.00 -16.95
CA ASP A 102 35.08 -31.35 -18.39
C ASP A 102 34.95 -32.89 -18.59
N ASP A 103 34.20 -33.37 -19.60
CA ASP A 103 34.68 -34.19 -20.73
C ASP A 103 33.56 -34.76 -21.67
N TYR A 104 33.84 -34.69 -22.97
CA TYR A 104 33.33 -35.30 -24.23
C TYR A 104 31.92 -35.95 -24.45
N SER A 105 31.35 -35.55 -25.62
CA SER A 105 30.70 -36.38 -26.68
C SER A 105 29.15 -36.52 -26.80
N PHE A 106 28.59 -35.70 -27.70
CA PHE A 106 27.76 -36.03 -28.89
C PHE A 106 26.32 -36.63 -28.75
N ARG A 107 25.29 -35.81 -29.09
CA ARG A 107 24.33 -35.96 -30.26
C ARG A 107 22.84 -35.57 -29.97
N ARG A 108 22.46 -34.32 -30.35
CA ARG A 108 21.27 -33.75 -31.09
C ARG A 108 19.84 -34.41 -31.09
N PRO A 109 18.73 -33.75 -31.55
CA PRO A 109 18.44 -32.32 -31.91
C PRO A 109 17.01 -31.72 -31.56
N LEU A 110 16.84 -30.40 -31.85
CA LEU A 110 15.59 -29.61 -32.14
C LEU A 110 14.67 -29.25 -30.93
N SER A 111 13.96 -28.11 -30.81
CA SER A 111 13.48 -27.06 -31.74
C SER A 111 13.03 -25.80 -30.95
N GLU A 112 12.99 -24.63 -31.65
CA GLU A 112 12.16 -23.41 -31.46
C GLU A 112 11.98 -22.80 -30.05
N GLY A 113 12.13 -21.51 -29.77
CA GLY A 113 12.06 -20.28 -30.55
C GLY A 113 11.64 -19.16 -29.59
N THR A 114 12.61 -18.44 -29.01
CA THR A 114 12.35 -17.41 -27.99
C THR A 114 12.03 -16.07 -28.67
N VAL A 115 10.77 -15.64 -28.55
CA VAL A 115 10.29 -14.32 -28.97
C VAL A 115 10.81 -13.25 -28.02
N TYR A 116 11.41 -12.22 -28.60
CA TYR A 116 11.98 -11.04 -27.94
C TYR A 116 10.93 -9.91 -27.90
N LEU A 117 10.84 -9.24 -26.75
CA LEU A 117 10.43 -7.85 -26.46
C LEU A 117 9.36 -7.16 -27.33
N HIS A 118 8.32 -6.65 -26.67
CA HIS A 118 7.45 -5.60 -27.23
C HIS A 118 7.48 -4.37 -26.32
N SER A 119 7.98 -3.26 -26.86
CA SER A 119 7.86 -1.91 -26.28
C SER A 119 7.15 -0.98 -27.27
N GLU A 120 6.19 -0.22 -26.75
CA GLU A 120 5.67 1.09 -27.17
C GLU A 120 4.98 1.25 -28.56
N THR A 121 3.75 1.79 -28.59
CA THR A 121 3.44 3.23 -28.87
C THR A 121 1.98 3.42 -29.35
N LYS A 122 1.22 4.27 -28.64
CA LYS A 122 0.06 5.17 -28.98
C LYS A 122 -1.12 4.77 -29.92
N PRO A 123 -2.36 5.26 -29.64
CA PRO A 123 -3.59 4.87 -30.36
C PRO A 123 -4.03 5.88 -31.44
N LYS A 124 -4.74 5.39 -32.48
CA LYS A 124 -5.55 6.19 -33.41
C LYS A 124 -6.86 5.49 -33.80
N THR A 125 -7.95 6.14 -33.42
CA THR A 125 -9.27 6.31 -34.07
C THR A 125 -9.60 5.53 -35.36
N LYS A 126 -10.77 4.85 -35.37
CA LYS A 126 -12.02 5.22 -36.10
C LYS A 126 -13.05 4.07 -36.12
N ASN A 127 -14.26 4.39 -35.65
CA ASN A 127 -15.63 3.96 -36.03
C ASN A 127 -15.88 2.58 -36.66
N VAL A 128 -16.80 1.78 -36.07
CA VAL A 128 -18.03 1.27 -36.72
C VAL A 128 -19.07 0.96 -35.62
N ASP A 129 -20.31 1.41 -35.84
CA ASP A 129 -21.49 1.36 -34.97
C ASP A 129 -22.52 0.27 -35.45
N PRO A 130 -23.67 0.03 -34.76
CA PRO A 130 -24.15 -1.31 -34.38
C PRO A 130 -25.46 -1.76 -35.07
N ILE A 131 -25.86 -3.03 -34.88
CA ILE A 131 -27.16 -3.66 -35.26
C ILE A 131 -27.13 -5.12 -34.72
N ASN A 132 -28.15 -5.81 -34.18
CA ASN A 132 -29.57 -5.60 -33.90
C ASN A 132 -30.07 -6.69 -32.91
N LYS A 133 -31.09 -6.33 -32.10
CA LYS A 133 -32.37 -7.03 -31.80
C LYS A 133 -32.37 -8.52 -31.40
N VAL A 134 -33.02 -8.81 -30.26
CA VAL A 134 -34.26 -9.63 -30.09
C VAL A 134 -34.75 -9.38 -28.64
N GLN A 135 -35.76 -8.53 -28.41
CA GLN A 135 -37.17 -8.87 -28.22
C GLN A 135 -37.46 -10.05 -27.27
N ASN A 136 -37.97 -9.75 -26.08
CA ASN A 136 -39.18 -10.42 -25.59
C ASN A 136 -40.05 -9.44 -24.79
N LYS A 137 -41.29 -9.38 -25.27
CA LYS A 137 -42.48 -8.66 -24.82
C LYS A 137 -43.21 -9.61 -23.85
N LEU A 138 -43.90 -9.19 -22.78
CA LEU A 138 -45.32 -8.82 -22.71
C LEU A 138 -45.63 -8.60 -21.20
N HIS A 139 -46.14 -7.43 -20.79
CA HIS A 139 -47.54 -7.19 -20.35
C HIS A 139 -47.81 -7.48 -18.85
N SER A 140 -48.63 -6.75 -18.10
CA SER A 140 -49.32 -5.47 -18.30
C SER A 140 -50.02 -5.07 -16.98
N ALA A 141 -50.25 -3.77 -16.81
CA ALA A 141 -51.46 -3.14 -16.25
C ALA A 141 -51.83 -3.33 -14.76
N SER A 142 -51.84 -2.21 -14.03
CA SER A 142 -53.09 -1.45 -13.76
C SER A 142 -52.74 -0.04 -13.24
N LYS A 143 -53.15 1.00 -13.98
CA LYS A 143 -54.16 2.04 -13.59
C LYS A 143 -53.87 2.66 -12.21
N GLY A 144 -53.46 3.92 -12.09
CA GLY A 144 -54.00 5.17 -12.64
C GLY A 144 -53.97 6.18 -11.47
N ARG A 145 -53.92 7.50 -11.58
CA ARG A 145 -54.26 8.45 -12.64
C ARG A 145 -53.80 9.84 -12.12
N LYS A 146 -53.14 10.63 -13.00
CA LYS A 146 -53.15 12.10 -13.22
C LYS A 146 -53.32 13.05 -12.01
N SER A 147 -52.66 14.20 -11.89
CA SER A 147 -52.37 15.23 -12.90
C SER A 147 -51.36 16.26 -12.36
N ASN A 148 -50.45 16.68 -13.25
CA ASN A 148 -49.97 18.05 -13.54
C ASN A 148 -50.09 19.16 -12.46
N SER A 149 -48.96 19.80 -12.11
CA SER A 149 -48.71 21.24 -12.34
C SER A 149 -47.40 21.77 -11.71
N SER A 150 -46.60 22.44 -12.55
CA SER A 150 -45.95 23.76 -12.36
C SER A 150 -45.03 24.06 -11.15
N THR A 151 -43.76 24.35 -11.47
CA THR A 151 -42.90 25.45 -10.98
C THR A 151 -42.98 25.87 -9.50
N LYS A 152 -41.94 25.51 -8.73
CA LYS A 152 -41.31 26.44 -7.76
C LYS A 152 -39.87 26.02 -7.49
N LEU A 153 -38.93 26.94 -7.70
CA LEU A 153 -37.54 26.84 -7.25
C LEU A 153 -37.54 26.37 -5.79
N LYS A 154 -36.94 25.20 -5.54
CA LYS A 154 -36.59 24.78 -4.18
C LYS A 154 -35.15 25.18 -3.94
N TYR A 155 -35.03 26.22 -3.13
CA TYR A 155 -33.86 26.57 -2.35
C TYR A 155 -33.30 25.30 -1.68
N SER A 156 -31.99 25.16 -1.73
CA SER A 156 -31.23 24.01 -1.23
C SER A 156 -31.65 23.65 0.20
N HIS A 157 -32.07 22.40 0.34
CA HIS A 157 -32.21 21.68 1.59
C HIS A 157 -30.87 21.73 2.33
N VAL A 158 -30.80 22.54 3.37
CA VAL A 158 -29.72 22.50 4.36
C VAL A 158 -29.83 21.14 5.04
N TRP A 159 -28.83 20.29 4.84
CA TRP A 159 -28.57 19.19 5.74
C TRP A 159 -28.21 19.80 7.09
N THR A 160 -29.18 19.86 7.99
CA THR A 160 -28.89 20.04 9.41
C THR A 160 -28.17 18.78 9.86
N ALA A 161 -26.86 18.88 10.06
CA ALA A 161 -26.08 17.81 10.65
C ALA A 161 -26.67 17.48 12.03
N SER A 162 -27.07 16.23 12.20
CA SER A 162 -27.68 15.69 13.43
C SER A 162 -26.65 15.45 14.54
N ASP A 163 -25.66 16.33 14.67
CA ASP A 163 -24.57 16.17 15.65
C ASP A 163 -24.12 17.53 16.23
N VAL A 164 -25.10 18.32 16.65
CA VAL A 164 -24.88 19.45 17.55
C VAL A 164 -25.86 19.29 18.69
N ALA A 165 -25.33 19.07 19.90
CA ALA A 165 -26.12 19.12 21.13
C ALA A 165 -26.70 20.53 21.27
N ILE A 166 -27.99 20.69 20.94
CA ILE A 166 -28.77 21.87 21.31
C ILE A 166 -29.19 21.62 22.77
N PRO A 167 -28.76 22.42 23.75
CA PRO A 167 -29.28 22.31 25.11
C PRO A 167 -30.81 22.48 25.08
N GLU A 168 -31.54 21.53 25.69
CA GLU A 168 -33.01 21.44 25.72
C GLU A 168 -33.74 22.70 26.26
N ASP A 169 -33.00 23.68 26.81
CA ASP A 169 -33.52 24.88 27.49
C ASP A 169 -33.86 26.07 26.58
N PHE A 170 -33.81 25.94 25.25
CA PHE A 170 -34.12 27.06 24.32
C PHE A 170 -35.46 26.94 23.57
N SER A 171 -36.27 25.93 23.88
CA SER A 171 -37.62 25.80 23.29
C SER A 171 -38.57 26.93 23.69
N ASP A 172 -38.22 27.72 24.71
CA ASP A 172 -38.98 28.88 25.18
C ASP A 172 -38.65 30.19 24.43
N PHE A 173 -37.66 30.19 23.53
CA PHE A 173 -37.28 31.36 22.73
C PHE A 173 -38.08 31.40 21.41
N SER A 174 -39.36 31.76 21.51
CA SER A 174 -40.17 32.03 20.32
C SER A 174 -39.83 33.43 19.78
N LEU A 175 -39.22 33.48 18.59
CA LEU A 175 -38.95 34.74 17.86
C LEU A 175 -40.23 35.58 17.72
N ALA A 176 -41.38 34.94 17.52
CA ALA A 176 -42.68 35.61 17.45
C ALA A 176 -43.04 36.31 18.78
N LYS A 177 -42.72 35.70 19.92
CA LYS A 177 -42.94 36.29 21.25
C LYS A 177 -42.03 37.50 21.50
N THR A 178 -40.81 37.46 20.98
CA THR A 178 -39.88 38.59 21.03
C THR A 178 -40.34 39.73 20.12
N ILE A 179 -40.83 39.43 18.92
CA ILE A 179 -41.36 40.43 17.98
C ILE A 179 -42.62 41.10 18.58
N SER A 180 -43.59 40.34 19.09
CA SER A 180 -44.78 40.91 19.72
C SER A 180 -44.45 41.73 20.98
N LYS A 181 -43.38 41.40 21.70
CA LYS A 181 -42.90 42.20 22.83
C LYS A 181 -42.30 43.54 22.37
N ILE A 182 -41.56 43.55 21.26
CA ILE A 182 -40.98 44.77 20.68
C ILE A 182 -42.09 45.65 20.09
N GLU A 183 -43.05 45.06 19.37
CA GLU A 183 -44.19 45.78 18.80
C GLU A 183 -45.08 46.38 19.90
N GLY A 184 -45.35 45.62 20.98
CA GLY A 184 -46.10 46.12 22.13
C GLY A 184 -45.38 47.25 22.88
N GLN A 185 -44.05 47.20 22.99
CA GLN A 185 -43.26 48.29 23.59
C GLN A 185 -43.24 49.55 22.70
N LEU A 186 -43.30 49.40 21.38
CA LEU A 186 -43.32 50.53 20.45
C LEU A 186 -44.67 51.26 20.42
N GLU A 187 -45.78 50.58 20.71
CA GLU A 187 -47.10 51.20 20.82
C GLU A 187 -47.39 51.81 22.20
N GLU A 188 -46.74 51.33 23.27
CA GLU A 188 -46.91 51.85 24.64
C GLU A 188 -45.99 53.05 24.95
N GLU A 189 -44.81 53.13 24.32
CA GLU A 189 -43.97 54.33 24.32
C GLU A 189 -44.48 55.31 23.24
N GLY A 190 -45.66 55.85 23.53
CA GLY A 190 -46.16 57.05 22.87
C GLY A 190 -45.05 58.09 22.83
N LEU A 191 -44.68 58.46 21.61
CA LEU A 191 -43.84 59.61 21.29
C LEU A 191 -44.12 60.71 22.32
N PRO A 192 -43.14 61.20 23.11
CA PRO A 192 -43.37 62.40 23.87
C PRO A 192 -43.66 63.49 22.84
N ASP A 193 -44.94 63.90 22.82
CA ASP A 193 -45.39 65.16 22.24
C ASP A 193 -44.32 66.19 22.51
N CYS A 194 -43.82 66.80 21.44
CA CYS A 194 -42.85 67.87 21.43
C CYS A 194 -43.05 68.83 22.62
N ILE A 195 -42.37 68.57 23.73
CA ILE A 195 -42.40 69.42 24.90
C ILE A 195 -41.54 70.63 24.55
N ASN A 196 -42.24 71.71 24.22
CA ASN A 196 -41.79 73.09 24.35
C ASN A 196 -40.47 73.46 23.66
N ASP A 197 -40.61 73.98 22.44
CA ASP A 197 -39.65 74.93 21.85
C ASP A 197 -39.59 76.29 22.60
N ASP A 198 -40.14 76.40 23.81
CA ASP A 198 -40.22 77.63 24.61
C ASP A 198 -39.51 77.53 25.98
N ILE A 199 -38.40 76.78 26.05
CA ILE A 199 -37.45 76.94 27.17
C ILE A 199 -36.38 77.96 26.79
N PHE A 200 -36.81 79.21 26.63
CA PHE A 200 -35.97 80.36 27.00
C PHE A 200 -36.64 81.17 28.12
N SER A 201 -37.21 80.49 29.10
CA SER A 201 -37.73 81.05 30.35
C SER A 201 -36.63 81.06 31.43
N GLY A 202 -35.48 81.67 31.14
CA GLY A 202 -34.28 81.51 31.99
C GLY A 202 -33.32 82.67 32.15
N VAL A 203 -33.57 83.85 31.58
CA VAL A 203 -32.86 85.05 32.02
C VAL A 203 -33.91 86.04 32.46
N SER A 204 -34.13 86.11 33.77
CA SER A 204 -35.01 87.09 34.37
C SER A 204 -34.62 88.49 33.86
N GLU A 205 -35.63 89.34 33.74
CA GLU A 205 -35.55 90.77 33.42
C GLU A 205 -34.63 91.57 34.38
N ASP A 206 -34.08 90.88 35.39
CA ASP A 206 -33.15 91.33 36.43
C ASP A 206 -31.67 91.31 35.98
N ILE A 207 -31.35 90.62 34.87
CA ILE A 207 -30.00 90.57 34.28
C ILE A 207 -29.95 91.48 33.04
N GLY A 208 -29.14 92.53 33.11
CA GLY A 208 -28.99 93.50 32.02
C GLY A 208 -28.61 92.87 30.67
N THR A 209 -29.04 93.49 29.57
CA THR A 209 -28.89 92.99 28.17
C THR A 209 -27.48 92.55 27.80
N GLU A 210 -26.46 93.21 28.33
CA GLU A 210 -25.05 92.87 28.13
C GLU A 210 -24.66 91.49 28.69
N ALA A 211 -25.28 91.08 29.80
CA ALA A 211 -25.06 89.76 30.39
C ALA A 211 -25.83 88.66 29.64
N GLN A 212 -27.02 88.95 29.10
CA GLN A 212 -27.74 88.04 28.19
C GLN A 212 -26.94 87.75 26.92
N ILE A 213 -26.34 88.78 26.29
CA ILE A 213 -25.49 88.63 25.11
C ILE A 213 -24.28 87.74 25.43
N ARG A 214 -23.65 87.91 26.59
CA ARG A 214 -22.54 87.04 27.04
C ARG A 214 -22.98 85.60 27.23
N PHE A 215 -24.13 85.35 27.85
CA PHE A 215 -24.67 83.99 28.03
C PHE A 215 -24.95 83.29 26.69
N LEU A 216 -25.62 83.97 25.75
CA LEU A 216 -25.89 83.42 24.43
C LEU A 216 -24.60 83.12 23.64
N LYS A 217 -23.62 84.02 23.71
CA LYS A 217 -22.28 83.79 23.11
C LYS A 217 -21.55 82.61 23.74
N ALA A 218 -21.74 82.37 25.04
CA ALA A 218 -21.19 81.20 25.72
C ALA A 218 -21.89 79.91 25.25
N LYS A 219 -23.23 79.90 25.21
CA LYS A 219 -24.01 78.74 24.72
C LYS A 219 -23.69 78.41 23.27
N LEU A 220 -23.60 79.42 22.39
CA LEU A 220 -23.21 79.23 20.99
C LEU A 220 -21.82 78.61 20.88
N ARG A 221 -20.86 79.03 21.73
CA ARG A 221 -19.52 78.42 21.76
C ARG A 221 -19.54 76.97 22.20
N VAL A 222 -20.29 76.63 23.25
CA VAL A 222 -20.43 75.23 23.71
C VAL A 222 -21.04 74.38 22.60
N VAL A 223 -22.10 74.84 21.95
CA VAL A 223 -22.74 74.12 20.84
C VAL A 223 -21.80 73.99 19.64
N GLN A 224 -21.01 75.02 19.33
CA GLN A 224 -20.01 74.97 18.26
C GLN A 224 -18.92 73.94 18.58
N GLU A 225 -18.44 73.89 19.82
CA GLU A 225 -17.43 72.92 20.28
C GLU A 225 -17.97 71.49 20.27
N GLU A 226 -19.22 71.26 20.69
CA GLU A 226 -19.87 69.95 20.60
C GLU A 226 -20.03 69.49 19.15
N LEU A 227 -20.39 70.39 18.24
CA LEU A 227 -20.48 70.09 16.81
C LEU A 227 -19.11 69.73 16.24
N ASP A 228 -18.07 70.51 16.53
CA ASP A 228 -16.70 70.24 16.08
C ASP A 228 -16.18 68.90 16.65
N ASN A 229 -16.51 68.59 17.90
CA ASN A 229 -16.19 67.31 18.53
C ASN A 229 -16.88 66.13 17.81
N VAL A 230 -18.18 66.22 17.54
CA VAL A 230 -18.92 65.18 16.79
C VAL A 230 -18.37 65.02 15.37
N VAL A 231 -18.00 66.11 14.70
CA VAL A 231 -17.37 66.05 13.36
C VAL A 231 -16.00 65.35 13.42
N CYS A 232 -15.21 65.58 14.46
CA CYS A 232 -13.93 64.91 14.66
C CYS A 232 -14.12 63.40 14.89
N GLU A 233 -15.03 63.02 15.79
CA GLU A 233 -15.34 61.61 16.05
C GLU A 233 -15.93 60.91 14.82
N TYR A 234 -16.76 61.59 14.03
CA TYR A 234 -17.27 61.05 12.77
C TYR A 234 -16.13 60.75 11.78
N LYS A 235 -15.16 61.65 11.62
CA LYS A 235 -13.99 61.42 10.74
C LYS A 235 -13.16 60.25 11.22
N LYS A 236 -12.92 60.15 12.53
CA LYS A 236 -12.20 59.02 13.12
C LYS A 236 -12.93 57.69 12.86
N MET A 237 -14.25 57.66 13.06
CA MET A 237 -15.06 56.47 12.76
C MET A 237 -15.05 56.13 11.26
N GLU A 238 -15.08 57.12 10.37
CA GLU A 238 -14.97 56.90 8.92
C GLU A 238 -13.61 56.27 8.55
N ASP A 239 -12.51 56.76 9.13
CA ASP A 239 -11.18 56.17 8.93
C ASP A 239 -11.12 54.72 9.45
N GLU A 240 -11.72 54.45 10.62
CA GLU A 240 -11.84 53.10 11.17
C GLU A 240 -12.67 52.18 10.26
N ILE A 241 -13.80 52.66 9.72
CA ILE A 241 -14.65 51.92 8.78
C ILE A 241 -13.86 51.59 7.50
N GLN A 242 -13.12 52.56 6.95
CA GLN A 242 -12.27 52.34 5.77
C GLN A 242 -11.16 51.32 6.08
N GLY A 243 -10.55 51.41 7.27
CA GLY A 243 -9.60 50.44 7.78
C GLY A 243 -10.18 49.02 7.84
N LEU A 244 -11.34 48.85 8.47
CA LEU A 244 -12.04 47.57 8.57
C LEU A 244 -12.45 47.02 7.19
N LYS A 245 -12.91 47.87 6.29
CA LYS A 245 -13.26 47.49 4.91
C LYS A 245 -12.04 46.95 4.15
N SER A 246 -10.88 47.57 4.31
CA SER A 246 -9.64 47.08 3.70
C SER A 246 -9.21 45.72 4.27
N GLN A 247 -9.36 45.52 5.58
CA GLN A 247 -9.08 44.22 6.22
C GLN A 247 -10.03 43.14 5.74
N LEU A 248 -11.33 43.42 5.66
CA LEU A 248 -12.33 42.49 5.15
C LEU A 248 -12.01 42.04 3.72
N LYS A 249 -11.61 42.96 2.85
CA LYS A 249 -11.17 42.64 1.49
C LYS A 249 -9.94 41.73 1.46
N ASN A 250 -8.94 42.01 2.30
CA ASN A 250 -7.75 41.15 2.39
C ASN A 250 -8.12 39.73 2.86
N PHE A 251 -9.01 39.60 3.85
CA PHE A 251 -9.48 38.29 4.32
C PHE A 251 -10.31 37.55 3.26
N GLU A 252 -11.11 38.25 2.46
CA GLU A 252 -11.87 37.65 1.35
C GLU A 252 -10.94 37.10 0.27
N GLU A 253 -9.92 37.88 -0.15
CA GLU A 253 -8.89 37.42 -1.08
C GLU A 253 -8.10 36.21 -0.55
N ASP A 254 -7.79 36.22 0.75
CA ASP A 254 -7.16 35.09 1.45
C ASP A 254 -8.04 33.85 1.46
N CYS A 255 -9.33 34.01 1.73
CA CYS A 255 -10.31 32.91 1.73
C CYS A 255 -10.41 32.28 0.34
N VAL A 256 -10.49 33.10 -0.72
CA VAL A 256 -10.50 32.61 -2.12
C VAL A 256 -9.20 31.87 -2.46
N ARG A 257 -8.04 32.38 -2.03
CA ARG A 257 -6.74 31.70 -2.24
C ARG A 257 -6.67 30.36 -1.51
N GLN A 258 -7.13 30.31 -0.26
CA GLN A 258 -7.18 29.07 0.51
C GLN A 258 -8.14 28.06 -0.14
N GLN A 259 -9.31 28.52 -0.59
CA GLN A 259 -10.28 27.66 -1.27
C GLN A 259 -9.70 27.01 -2.53
N ARG A 260 -8.91 27.73 -3.33
CA ARG A 260 -8.19 27.16 -4.49
C ARG A 260 -7.19 26.08 -4.07
N THR A 261 -6.45 26.30 -2.98
CA THR A 261 -5.51 25.32 -2.43
C THR A 261 -6.24 24.06 -1.94
N ILE A 262 -7.37 24.22 -1.25
CA ILE A 262 -8.20 23.11 -0.78
C ILE A 262 -8.69 22.27 -1.96
N THR A 263 -9.24 22.89 -3.00
CA THR A 263 -9.70 22.17 -4.19
C THR A 263 -8.57 21.43 -4.90
N LEU A 264 -7.38 22.04 -4.98
CA LEU A 264 -6.20 21.37 -5.54
C LEU A 264 -5.79 20.15 -4.70
N GLN A 265 -5.70 20.31 -3.38
CA GLN A 265 -5.35 19.22 -2.47
C GLN A 265 -6.39 18.10 -2.50
N GLN A 266 -7.68 18.42 -2.51
CA GLN A 266 -8.76 17.44 -2.69
C GLN A 266 -8.57 16.63 -3.97
N SER A 267 -8.28 17.28 -5.09
CA SER A 267 -8.00 16.58 -6.36
C SER A 267 -6.76 15.68 -6.30
N GLN A 268 -5.74 16.04 -5.51
CA GLN A 268 -4.56 15.20 -5.31
C GLN A 268 -4.89 13.99 -4.43
N THR A 269 -5.64 14.19 -3.35
CA THR A 269 -6.10 13.10 -2.49
C THR A 269 -6.92 12.07 -3.26
N GLU A 270 -7.84 12.51 -4.12
CA GLU A 270 -8.61 11.62 -4.98
C GLU A 270 -7.73 10.82 -5.95
N LYS A 271 -6.74 11.48 -6.58
CA LYS A 271 -5.76 10.79 -7.44
C LYS A 271 -5.00 9.72 -6.67
N PHE A 272 -4.45 10.05 -5.49
CA PHE A 272 -3.73 9.06 -4.68
C PHE A 272 -4.63 7.92 -4.21
N LYS A 273 -5.89 8.21 -3.86
CA LYS A 273 -6.87 7.18 -3.52
C LYS A 273 -7.10 6.20 -4.68
N THR A 274 -7.28 6.71 -5.90
CA THR A 274 -7.49 5.86 -7.09
C THR A 274 -6.27 4.98 -7.41
N LEU A 275 -5.05 5.53 -7.29
CA LEU A 275 -3.80 4.80 -7.50
C LEU A 275 -3.60 3.70 -6.44
N PHE A 276 -3.93 4.01 -5.18
CA PHE A 276 -3.87 3.04 -4.09
C PHE A 276 -4.85 1.89 -4.29
N GLU A 277 -6.09 2.18 -4.68
CA GLU A 277 -7.09 1.14 -5.00
C GLU A 277 -6.64 0.26 -6.18
N GLU A 278 -6.00 0.82 -7.21
CA GLU A 278 -5.45 0.05 -8.32
C GLU A 278 -4.27 -0.84 -7.88
N ALA A 279 -3.37 -0.32 -7.05
CA ALA A 279 -2.26 -1.08 -6.49
C ALA A 279 -2.75 -2.24 -5.62
N ASN A 280 -3.74 -2.00 -4.75
CA ASN A 280 -4.34 -3.06 -3.94
C ASN A 280 -4.98 -4.15 -4.80
N LYS A 281 -5.73 -3.81 -5.85
CA LYS A 281 -6.29 -4.80 -6.77
C LYS A 281 -5.22 -5.67 -7.44
N LYS A 282 -4.05 -5.09 -7.75
CA LYS A 282 -2.90 -5.84 -8.28
C LYS A 282 -2.29 -6.76 -7.22
N CYS A 283 -2.13 -6.29 -5.98
CA CYS A 283 -1.66 -7.10 -4.87
C CYS A 283 -2.59 -8.30 -4.62
N ASP A 284 -3.91 -8.08 -4.58
CA ASP A 284 -4.91 -9.16 -4.42
C ASP A 284 -4.82 -10.17 -5.56
N GLY A 285 -4.68 -9.70 -6.81
CA GLY A 285 -4.52 -10.57 -7.98
C GLY A 285 -3.23 -11.41 -7.92
N LEU A 286 -2.11 -10.80 -7.52
CA LEU A 286 -0.84 -11.52 -7.34
C LEU A 286 -0.92 -12.52 -6.18
N GLN A 287 -1.59 -12.17 -5.08
CA GLN A 287 -1.79 -13.07 -3.94
C GLN A 287 -2.61 -14.30 -4.35
N GLN A 288 -3.67 -14.12 -5.15
CA GLN A 288 -4.44 -15.24 -5.70
C GLN A 288 -3.60 -16.14 -6.60
N GLN A 289 -2.75 -15.57 -7.46
CA GLN A 289 -1.84 -16.34 -8.31
C GLN A 289 -0.83 -17.13 -7.49
N LEU A 290 -0.24 -16.50 -6.46
CA LEU A 290 0.71 -17.13 -5.55
C LEU A 290 0.06 -18.35 -4.88
N SER A 291 -1.13 -18.20 -4.30
CA SER A 291 -1.87 -19.31 -3.69
C SER A 291 -2.25 -20.41 -4.71
N SER A 292 -2.54 -20.04 -5.96
CA SER A 292 -2.79 -21.05 -7.01
C SER A 292 -1.54 -21.86 -7.33
N VAL A 293 -0.39 -21.19 -7.49
CA VAL A 293 0.89 -21.83 -7.79
C VAL A 293 1.37 -22.69 -6.62
N GLU A 294 1.21 -22.23 -5.37
CA GLU A 294 1.51 -23.02 -4.17
C GLU A 294 0.72 -24.34 -4.14
N ARG A 295 -0.58 -24.28 -4.43
CA ARG A 295 -1.44 -25.47 -4.49
C ARG A 295 -1.03 -26.42 -5.62
N GLU A 296 -0.60 -25.89 -6.77
CA GLU A 296 -0.07 -26.70 -7.86
C GLU A 296 1.26 -27.38 -7.48
N LEU A 297 2.17 -26.64 -6.82
CA LEU A 297 3.42 -27.16 -6.30
C LEU A 297 3.17 -28.31 -5.32
N GLU A 298 2.29 -28.11 -4.33
CA GLU A 298 1.93 -29.13 -3.35
C GLU A 298 1.36 -30.39 -4.02
N ASN A 299 0.50 -30.22 -5.02
CA ASN A 299 -0.03 -31.32 -5.83
C ASN A 299 1.08 -32.08 -6.56
N LYS A 300 2.04 -31.37 -7.19
CA LYS A 300 3.18 -31.98 -7.88
C LYS A 300 4.09 -32.72 -6.92
N THR A 301 4.38 -32.16 -5.76
CA THR A 301 5.17 -32.83 -4.71
C THR A 301 4.49 -34.11 -4.22
N ARG A 302 3.16 -34.10 -4.04
CA ARG A 302 2.40 -35.30 -3.68
C ARG A 302 2.50 -36.38 -4.77
N LEU A 303 2.31 -35.99 -6.03
CA LEU A 303 2.44 -36.91 -7.16
C LEU A 303 3.85 -37.47 -7.29
N GLN A 304 4.89 -36.65 -7.06
CA GLN A 304 6.28 -37.09 -7.07
C GLN A 304 6.53 -38.13 -5.97
N LYS A 305 6.07 -37.90 -4.74
CA LYS A 305 6.19 -38.88 -3.63
C LYS A 305 5.53 -40.22 -4.00
N GLN A 306 4.33 -40.16 -4.60
CA GLN A 306 3.64 -41.35 -5.07
C GLN A 306 4.40 -42.08 -6.19
N ALA A 307 4.94 -41.33 -7.16
CA ALA A 307 5.73 -41.88 -8.26
C ALA A 307 7.02 -42.55 -7.75
N VAL A 308 7.74 -41.92 -6.82
CA VAL A 308 8.95 -42.48 -6.18
C VAL A 308 8.63 -43.77 -5.42
N ALA A 309 7.53 -43.81 -4.66
CA ALA A 309 7.10 -45.02 -3.96
C ALA A 309 6.70 -46.15 -4.94
N SER A 310 6.05 -45.80 -6.06
CA SER A 310 5.73 -46.77 -7.11
C SER A 310 7.00 -47.30 -7.81
N GLN A 311 7.97 -46.42 -8.05
CA GLN A 311 9.25 -46.77 -8.66
C GLN A 311 10.05 -47.70 -7.76
N SER A 312 10.19 -47.38 -6.47
CA SER A 312 10.91 -48.25 -5.52
C SER A 312 10.26 -49.63 -5.41
N ALA A 313 8.92 -49.70 -5.38
CA ALA A 313 8.20 -50.97 -5.42
C ALA A 313 8.44 -51.76 -6.72
N MET A 314 8.60 -51.08 -7.86
CA MET A 314 8.92 -51.72 -9.13
C MET A 314 10.37 -52.21 -9.17
N GLU A 315 11.31 -51.42 -8.65
CA GLU A 315 12.73 -51.75 -8.54
C GLU A 315 12.95 -53.01 -7.68
N VAL A 316 12.27 -53.13 -6.53
CA VAL A 316 12.34 -54.34 -5.70
C VAL A 316 11.85 -55.57 -6.46
N ARG A 317 10.75 -55.46 -7.21
CA ARG A 317 10.23 -56.57 -8.03
C ARG A 317 11.19 -56.95 -9.15
N LEU A 318 11.82 -55.95 -9.78
CA LEU A 318 12.81 -56.15 -10.84
C LEU A 318 14.04 -56.87 -10.27
N ASN A 319 14.58 -56.41 -9.15
CA ASN A 319 15.75 -57.03 -8.51
C ASN A 319 15.48 -58.50 -8.15
N ARG A 320 14.30 -58.81 -7.59
CA ARG A 320 13.92 -60.20 -7.34
C ARG A 320 13.87 -61.04 -8.61
N ALA A 321 13.30 -60.52 -9.70
CA ALA A 321 13.26 -61.23 -10.98
C ALA A 321 14.67 -61.43 -11.57
N LEU A 322 15.56 -60.46 -11.39
CA LEU A 322 16.96 -60.57 -11.79
C LEU A 322 17.69 -61.64 -10.98
N GLU A 323 17.54 -61.66 -9.65
CA GLU A 323 18.10 -62.69 -8.77
C GLU A 323 17.63 -64.10 -9.16
N GLU A 324 16.32 -64.27 -9.44
CA GLU A 324 15.77 -65.53 -9.92
C GLU A 324 16.35 -65.95 -11.28
N ALA A 325 16.49 -65.01 -12.22
CA ALA A 325 17.10 -65.27 -13.52
C ALA A 325 18.58 -65.69 -13.41
N GLU A 326 19.35 -65.04 -12.52
CA GLU A 326 20.75 -65.40 -12.24
C GLU A 326 20.86 -66.79 -11.63
N LYS A 327 19.95 -67.15 -10.71
CA LYS A 327 19.88 -68.50 -10.13
C LYS A 327 19.66 -69.56 -11.21
N TYR A 328 18.69 -69.38 -12.10
CA TYR A 328 18.44 -70.34 -13.20
C TYR A 328 19.61 -70.44 -14.17
N LYS A 329 20.30 -69.32 -14.45
CA LYS A 329 21.51 -69.33 -15.29
C LYS A 329 22.64 -70.15 -14.66
N LEU A 330 22.83 -70.05 -13.34
CA LEU A 330 23.81 -70.84 -12.60
C LEU A 330 23.46 -72.34 -12.64
N GLU A 331 22.21 -72.69 -12.35
CA GLU A 331 21.72 -74.08 -12.40
C GLU A 331 21.89 -74.69 -13.80
N LEU A 332 21.56 -73.93 -14.85
CA LEU A 332 21.76 -74.34 -16.24
C LEU A 332 23.24 -74.56 -16.58
N SER A 333 24.12 -73.66 -16.14
CA SER A 333 25.57 -73.79 -16.33
C SER A 333 26.11 -75.06 -15.65
N LYS A 334 25.68 -75.33 -14.41
CA LYS A 334 26.03 -76.54 -13.66
C LYS A 334 25.55 -77.80 -14.38
N LEU A 335 24.30 -77.81 -14.86
CA LEU A 335 23.75 -78.94 -15.61
C LEU A 335 24.51 -79.19 -16.92
N ARG A 336 24.90 -78.13 -17.63
CA ARG A 336 25.75 -78.22 -18.84
C ARG A 336 27.12 -78.82 -18.53
N GLN A 337 27.76 -78.38 -17.45
CA GLN A 337 29.06 -78.92 -17.02
C GLN A 337 28.94 -80.40 -16.63
N ASN A 338 27.92 -80.77 -15.86
CA ASN A 338 27.63 -82.17 -15.52
C ASN A 338 27.44 -83.00 -16.79
N ASN A 339 26.64 -82.51 -17.75
CA ASN A 339 26.43 -83.20 -19.03
C ASN A 339 27.75 -83.42 -19.80
N LYS A 340 28.67 -82.45 -19.79
CA LYS A 340 30.01 -82.59 -20.38
C LYS A 340 30.83 -83.67 -19.66
N VAL A 341 30.79 -83.71 -18.32
CA VAL A 341 31.48 -84.75 -17.53
C VAL A 341 30.92 -86.13 -17.84
N TRP A 342 29.59 -86.30 -17.86
CA TRP A 342 28.94 -87.56 -18.23
C TRP A 342 29.32 -88.01 -19.64
N LYS A 343 29.28 -87.10 -20.63
CA LYS A 343 29.71 -87.39 -22.01
C LYS A 343 31.16 -87.86 -22.06
N ASN A 344 32.08 -87.15 -21.40
CA ASN A 344 33.49 -87.53 -21.34
C ASN A 344 33.69 -88.89 -20.65
N GLY A 345 32.96 -89.15 -19.57
CA GLY A 345 32.98 -90.43 -18.86
C GLY A 345 32.51 -91.60 -19.73
N ILE A 346 31.43 -91.41 -20.50
CA ILE A 346 30.95 -92.41 -21.46
C ILE A 346 32.01 -92.69 -22.53
N VAL A 347 32.65 -91.66 -23.09
CA VAL A 347 33.73 -91.82 -24.07
C VAL A 347 34.90 -92.62 -23.48
N LEU A 348 35.32 -92.32 -22.24
CA LEU A 348 36.40 -93.04 -21.57
C LEU A 348 36.03 -94.50 -21.27
N LEU A 349 34.80 -94.77 -20.86
CA LEU A 349 34.29 -96.12 -20.65
C LEU A 349 34.35 -96.93 -21.95
N VAL A 350 33.90 -96.36 -23.07
CA VAL A 350 33.94 -96.99 -24.40
C VAL A 350 35.37 -97.29 -24.82
N ILE A 351 36.31 -96.36 -24.63
CA ILE A 351 37.73 -96.58 -24.93
C ILE A 351 38.32 -97.69 -24.06
N THR A 352 38.07 -97.64 -22.76
CA THR A 352 38.57 -98.64 -21.80
C THR A 352 38.02 -100.03 -22.13
N PHE A 353 36.73 -100.14 -22.44
CA PHE A 353 36.10 -101.40 -22.82
C PHE A 353 36.69 -101.94 -24.13
N ARG A 354 36.93 -101.07 -25.13
CA ARG A 354 37.58 -101.46 -26.38
C ARG A 354 39.02 -101.94 -26.16
N ASN A 355 39.80 -101.26 -25.32
CA ASN A 355 41.16 -101.67 -24.97
C ASN A 355 41.17 -103.00 -24.19
N PHE A 356 40.22 -103.19 -23.28
CA PHE A 356 40.06 -104.45 -22.56
C PHE A 356 39.75 -105.61 -23.51
N LEU A 357 38.79 -105.43 -24.43
CA LEU A 357 38.49 -106.42 -25.47
C LEU A 357 39.71 -106.71 -26.35
N PHE A 358 40.48 -105.69 -26.73
CA PHE A 358 41.71 -105.85 -27.49
C PHE A 358 42.78 -106.65 -26.72
N TYR A 359 43.00 -106.32 -25.45
CA TYR A 359 43.97 -107.03 -24.60
C TYR A 359 43.54 -108.48 -24.32
N ALA A 360 42.24 -108.72 -24.10
CA ALA A 360 41.69 -110.06 -23.98
C ALA A 360 41.92 -110.86 -25.27
N THR A 361 41.72 -110.26 -26.44
CA THR A 361 41.97 -110.88 -27.75
C THR A 361 43.45 -111.19 -27.95
N LEU A 362 44.36 -110.26 -27.62
CA LEU A 362 45.80 -110.49 -27.69
C LEU A 362 46.27 -111.58 -26.73
N LYS A 363 45.75 -111.62 -25.50
CA LYS A 363 46.09 -112.65 -24.52
C LYS A 363 45.59 -114.02 -24.94
N SER A 364 44.38 -114.12 -25.50
CA SER A 364 43.87 -115.33 -26.13
C SER A 364 44.77 -115.76 -27.31
N ASN A 365 45.13 -114.85 -28.22
CA ASN A 365 46.03 -115.16 -29.35
C ASN A 365 47.44 -115.54 -28.90
N SER A 366 47.98 -114.94 -27.84
CA SER A 366 49.25 -115.31 -27.22
C SER A 366 49.16 -116.69 -26.55
N PHE A 367 48.04 -117.02 -25.91
CA PHE A 367 47.78 -118.37 -25.39
C PHE A 367 47.72 -119.40 -26.52
N TYR A 368 47.12 -119.06 -27.67
CA TYR A 368 47.14 -119.90 -28.87
C TYR A 368 48.55 -120.04 -29.46
N PHE A 369 49.33 -118.96 -29.55
CA PHE A 369 50.72 -119.02 -30.03
C PHE A 369 51.66 -119.77 -29.08
N PHE A 370 51.47 -119.65 -27.77
CA PHE A 370 52.24 -120.39 -26.77
C PHE A 370 51.84 -121.86 -26.74
N ASN A 371 50.54 -122.19 -26.91
CA ASN A 371 50.10 -123.57 -27.06
C ASN A 371 50.61 -124.18 -28.37
N ILE A 372 50.62 -123.45 -29.48
CA ILE A 372 51.19 -123.92 -30.75
C ILE A 372 52.71 -124.12 -30.63
N ASN A 373 53.45 -123.18 -30.03
CA ASN A 373 54.91 -123.34 -29.83
C ASN A 373 55.24 -124.43 -28.79
N LEU A 374 54.44 -124.60 -27.74
CA LEU A 374 54.62 -125.68 -26.76
C LEU A 374 54.29 -127.05 -27.40
N PHE A 375 53.30 -127.12 -28.29
CA PHE A 375 52.99 -128.33 -29.07
C PHE A 375 54.10 -128.66 -30.08
N ILE A 376 54.77 -127.66 -30.64
CA ILE A 376 55.93 -127.84 -31.52
C ILE A 376 57.19 -128.26 -30.73
N LEU A 377 57.39 -127.77 -29.50
CA LEU A 377 58.56 -128.10 -28.68
C LEU A 377 58.47 -129.47 -27.97
N ILE A 378 57.27 -130.01 -27.77
CA ILE A 378 57.04 -131.37 -27.22
C ILE A 378 56.98 -132.42 -28.36
N GLY A 379 56.96 -131.99 -29.62
CA GLY A 379 56.88 -132.83 -30.82
C GLY A 379 58.21 -133.08 -31.55
N SER A 380 59.35 -132.76 -30.94
CA SER A 380 60.71 -133.11 -31.42
C SER A 380 61.52 -133.65 -30.24
#